data_AF-A0A2S9GGN3-F1
#
_entry.id   AF-A0A2S9GGN3-F1
#
_cell.length_a   1.000
_cell.length_b   1.000
_cell.length_c   1.000
_cell.angle_alpha   90.00
_cell.angle_beta   90.00
_cell.angle_gamma   90.00
#
_symmetry.space_group_name_H-M   'P 1'
#
loop_
_entity.id
_entity.type
_entity.pdbx_description
1 polymer ?
#
loop_
_entity_poly.entity_id
_entity_poly.type
_entity_poly.pdbx_seq_one_letter_code
_entity_poly.pdbx_strand_id
1 'polypeptide(L)'
;KVQVGRESVLLVRGRDGLLRAFLNVCRHRGAQLCSDADGAEGVVKRTLRCPYHSWTYALDGKLVAAPNIGTLSDDAGAPIDRYQ
;
A
#
# COMPACT_ATOMS: atom_id res chain seq x y z
N LYS A 1 0.32 9.15 -10.10
CA LYS A 1 1.72 8.88 -9.66
C LYS A 1 2.64 9.89 -10.32
N VAL A 2 3.88 10.02 -9.88
CA VAL A 2 4.90 10.87 -10.53
C VAL A 2 6.24 10.12 -10.56
N GLN A 3 7.05 10.38 -11.57
CA GLN A 3 8.40 9.85 -11.66
C GLN A 3 9.38 10.85 -11.05
N VAL A 4 10.21 10.40 -10.10
CA VAL A 4 11.26 11.20 -9.46
C VAL A 4 12.59 10.49 -9.63
N GLY A 5 13.40 10.95 -10.59
CA GLY A 5 14.59 10.22 -11.01
C GLY A 5 14.23 8.80 -11.48
N ARG A 6 14.81 7.80 -10.81
CA ARG A 6 14.54 6.38 -11.11
C ARG A 6 13.33 5.82 -10.36
N GLU A 7 12.79 6.55 -9.40
CA GLU A 7 11.76 6.05 -8.50
C GLU A 7 10.35 6.48 -8.94
N SER A 8 9.41 5.54 -8.92
CA SER A 8 7.98 5.84 -9.08
C SER A 8 7.37 6.19 -7.73
N VAL A 9 6.72 7.35 -7.64
CA VAL A 9 6.20 7.90 -6.38
C VAL A 9 4.69 8.11 -6.47
N LEU A 10 3.98 7.71 -5.42
CA LEU A 10 2.58 8.05 -5.19
C LEU A 10 2.49 9.34 -4.40
N LEU A 11 1.80 10.33 -4.94
CA LEU A 11 1.35 11.51 -4.21
C LEU A 11 -0.09 11.26 -3.77
N VAL A 12 -0.34 11.33 -2.46
CA VAL A 12 -1.62 11.00 -1.86
C VAL A 12 -2.07 12.14 -0.95
N ARG A 13 -3.30 12.61 -1.12
CA ARG A 13 -3.96 13.49 -0.14
C ARG A 13 -4.74 12.61 0.84
N GLY A 14 -4.34 12.65 2.10
CA GLY A 14 -5.08 11.99 3.17
C GLY A 14 -6.41 12.67 3.44
N ARG A 15 -7.30 11.98 4.17
CA ARG A 15 -8.60 12.57 4.59
C ARG A 15 -8.44 13.65 5.66
N ASP A 16 -7.28 13.70 6.29
CA ASP A 16 -6.83 14.78 7.16
C ASP A 16 -6.39 16.04 6.39
N GLY A 17 -6.49 16.03 5.06
CA GLY A 17 -6.08 17.14 4.19
C GLY A 17 -4.59 17.19 3.89
N LEU A 18 -3.77 16.40 4.59
CA LEU A 18 -2.32 16.40 4.45
C LEU A 18 -1.89 15.67 3.17
N LEU A 19 -0.95 16.27 2.43
CA LEU A 19 -0.28 15.63 1.31
C LEU A 19 0.87 14.76 1.80
N ARG A 20 1.01 13.57 1.21
CA ARG A 20 2.05 12.60 1.51
C ARG A 20 2.62 12.02 0.23
N ALA A 21 3.86 11.54 0.31
CA ALA A 21 4.55 10.85 -0.77
C ALA A 21 5.01 9.47 -0.30
N PHE A 22 4.80 8.45 -1.13
CA PHE A 22 5.25 7.08 -0.89
C PHE A 22 5.89 6.51 -2.14
N LEU A 23 6.85 5.60 -1.99
CA LEU A 23 7.27 4.76 -3.12
C LEU A 23 6.05 4.00 -3.65
N ASN A 24 5.89 3.96 -4.97
CA ASN A 24 4.83 3.20 -5.65
C ASN A 24 5.18 1.71 -5.68
N VAL A 25 5.44 1.13 -4.50
CA VAL A 25 5.95 -0.22 -4.34
C VAL A 25 5.25 -0.87 -3.14
N CYS A 26 4.65 -2.03 -3.36
CA CYS A 26 4.04 -2.82 -2.30
C CYS A 26 5.13 -3.43 -1.40
N ARG A 27 4.96 -3.29 -0.07
CA ARG A 27 5.89 -3.85 0.94
C ARG A 27 5.99 -5.38 0.94
N HIS A 28 5.04 -6.10 0.34
CA HIS A 28 5.08 -7.57 0.30
C HIS A 28 6.15 -8.10 -0.68
N ARG A 29 5.98 -7.84 -1.98
CA ARG A 29 6.85 -8.40 -3.04
C ARG A 29 7.14 -7.39 -4.16
N GLY A 30 7.11 -6.10 -3.85
CA GLY A 30 7.60 -5.07 -4.76
C GLY A 30 6.67 -4.70 -5.93
N ALA A 31 5.48 -5.29 -6.04
CA ALA A 31 4.53 -4.92 -7.09
C ALA A 31 4.17 -3.44 -7.03
N GLN A 32 4.04 -2.78 -8.19
CA GLN A 32 3.56 -1.39 -8.25
C GLN A 32 2.11 -1.33 -7.77
N LEU A 33 1.80 -0.31 -6.96
CA LEU A 33 0.47 -0.13 -6.37
C LEU A 33 -0.50 0.58 -7.31
N CYS A 34 0.02 1.43 -8.19
CA CYS A 34 -0.72 2.14 -9.23
C CYS A 34 0.07 2.05 -10.53
N SER A 35 -0.54 1.49 -11.57
CA SER A 35 0.04 1.36 -12.90
C SER A 35 -0.67 2.29 -13.90
N ASP A 36 -0.04 2.57 -15.04
CA ASP A 36 -0.65 3.39 -16.11
C ASP A 36 -1.87 2.70 -16.75
N ALA A 37 -1.93 1.37 -16.67
CA ALA A 37 -3.00 0.55 -17.25
C ALA A 37 -4.33 0.67 -16.48
N ASP A 38 -4.30 1.15 -15.24
CA ASP A 38 -5.50 1.18 -14.38
C ASP A 38 -6.50 2.28 -14.78
N GLY A 39 -6.20 3.11 -15.79
CA GLY A 39 -7.08 4.18 -16.31
C GLY A 39 -7.46 5.27 -15.30
N ALA A 40 -7.02 5.10 -14.05
CA ALA A 40 -7.31 5.95 -12.90
C ALA A 40 -6.07 6.78 -12.58
N GLU A 41 -5.60 7.58 -13.54
CA GLU A 41 -4.74 8.70 -13.20
C GLU A 41 -5.54 9.66 -12.29
N GLY A 42 -5.32 9.55 -10.97
CA GLY A 42 -5.83 10.50 -9.99
C GLY A 42 -7.06 10.06 -9.18
N VAL A 43 -7.69 8.92 -9.46
CA VAL A 43 -8.86 8.44 -8.69
C VAL A 43 -8.51 7.21 -7.87
N VAL A 44 -7.95 7.44 -6.70
CA VAL A 44 -7.89 6.44 -5.63
C VAL A 44 -9.20 6.47 -4.85
N LYS A 45 -9.77 5.30 -4.54
CA LYS A 45 -10.95 5.18 -3.68
C LYS A 45 -10.59 5.53 -2.22
N ARG A 46 -10.96 4.68 -1.27
CA ARG A 46 -10.73 4.88 0.17
C ARG A 46 -9.35 4.37 0.63
N THR A 47 -8.71 3.53 -0.17
CA THR A 47 -7.47 2.79 0.13
C THR A 47 -6.70 2.49 -1.16
N LEU A 48 -5.41 2.16 -1.01
CA LEU A 48 -4.54 1.66 -2.06
C LEU A 48 -4.49 0.14 -1.96
N ARG A 49 -5.01 -0.58 -2.96
CA ARG A 49 -4.99 -2.05 -2.97
C ARG A 49 -3.94 -2.53 -3.96
N CYS A 50 -2.99 -3.32 -3.49
CA CYS A 50 -1.98 -3.93 -4.34
C CYS A 50 -2.65 -4.94 -5.30
N PRO A 51 -2.37 -4.87 -6.62
CA PRO A 51 -2.97 -5.77 -7.60
C PRO A 51 -2.50 -7.22 -7.47
N TYR A 52 -1.35 -7.47 -6.83
CA TYR A 52 -0.77 -8.81 -6.77
C TYR A 52 -1.46 -9.72 -5.74
N HIS A 53 -1.43 -9.34 -4.46
CA HIS A 53 -1.98 -10.15 -3.36
C HIS A 53 -2.97 -9.40 -2.48
N SER A 54 -3.50 -8.28 -2.97
CA SER A 54 -4.53 -7.50 -2.28
C SER A 54 -4.13 -6.94 -0.90
N TRP A 55 -2.83 -6.82 -0.62
CA TRP A 55 -2.36 -6.00 0.49
C TRP A 55 -2.91 -4.58 0.32
N THR A 56 -3.58 -4.07 1.34
CA THR A 56 -4.35 -2.84 1.28
C THR A 56 -3.79 -1.84 2.27
N TYR A 57 -3.50 -0.64 1.78
CA TYR A 57 -2.95 0.46 2.55
C TYR A 57 -3.97 1.59 2.67
N ALA A 58 -4.03 2.23 3.83
CA ALA A 58 -4.70 3.50 4.00
C ALA A 58 -3.93 4.63 3.28
N LEU A 59 -4.59 5.78 3.12
CA LEU A 59 -4.00 6.95 2.43
C LEU A 59 -2.87 7.62 3.22
N ASP A 60 -2.68 7.23 4.49
CA ASP A 60 -1.54 7.60 5.34
C ASP A 60 -0.38 6.59 5.27
N GLY A 61 -0.50 5.55 4.43
CA GLY A 61 0.53 4.52 4.21
C GLY A 61 0.44 3.31 5.14
N LYS A 62 -0.44 3.33 6.16
CA LYS A 62 -0.60 2.19 7.07
C LYS A 62 -1.15 0.98 6.34
N LEU A 63 -0.60 -0.20 6.62
CA LEU A 63 -1.18 -1.47 6.17
C LEU A 63 -2.46 -1.71 6.98
N VAL A 64 -3.60 -1.85 6.30
CA VAL A 64 -4.91 -2.08 6.94
C VAL A 64 -5.48 -3.46 6.65
N ALA A 65 -5.00 -4.14 5.60
CA ALA A 65 -5.35 -5.53 5.35
C ALA A 65 -4.22 -6.25 4.62
N ALA A 66 -3.91 -7.47 5.06
CA ALA A 66 -3.07 -8.43 4.38
C ALA A 66 -3.79 -9.79 4.41
N PRO A 67 -4.38 -10.23 3.28
CA PRO A 67 -5.10 -11.51 3.23
C PRO A 67 -4.21 -12.68 3.69
N ASN A 68 -4.83 -13.64 4.39
CA ASN A 68 -4.20 -14.88 4.88
C ASN A 68 -3.05 -14.70 5.89
N ILE A 69 -2.78 -13.48 6.36
CA ILE A 69 -1.77 -13.22 7.40
C ILE A 69 -2.32 -13.41 8.82
N GLY A 70 -3.64 -13.25 9.02
CA GLY A 70 -4.27 -13.26 10.34
C GLY A 70 -4.19 -14.59 11.11
N THR A 71 -3.76 -15.67 10.45
CA THR A 71 -3.54 -16.99 11.04
C THR A 71 -2.06 -17.32 11.22
N LEU A 72 -1.15 -16.42 10.85
CA LEU A 72 0.27 -16.62 11.06
C LEU A 72 0.61 -16.39 12.53
N SER A 73 1.40 -17.31 13.07
CA SER A 73 1.97 -17.22 14.40
C SER A 73 3.48 -17.24 14.27
N ASP A 74 4.20 -16.68 15.23
CA ASP A 74 5.64 -16.85 15.34
C ASP A 74 6.00 -18.29 15.78
N ASP A 75 7.30 -18.57 15.92
CA ASP A 75 7.80 -19.88 16.33
C ASP A 75 7.33 -20.29 17.75
N ALA A 76 6.88 -19.33 18.56
CA ALA A 76 6.29 -19.54 19.88
C ALA A 76 4.76 -19.69 19.85
N GLY A 77 4.14 -19.63 18.67
CA GLY A 77 2.68 -19.68 18.51
C GLY A 77 1.97 -18.38 18.87
N ALA A 78 2.70 -17.28 19.09
CA ALA A 78 2.11 -15.98 19.34
C ALA A 78 1.67 -15.32 18.02
N PRO A 79 0.53 -14.61 18.00
CA PRO A 79 0.10 -13.88 16.81
C PRO A 79 1.15 -12.82 16.45
N ILE A 80 1.63 -12.83 15.20
CA ILE A 80 2.53 -11.78 14.72
C ILE A 80 1.78 -10.44 14.68
N ASP A 81 2.35 -9.41 15.33
CA ASP A 81 1.84 -8.04 15.24
C ASP A 81 1.96 -7.56 13.80
N ARG A 82 0.82 -7.12 13.28
CA ARG A 82 0.54 -6.75 11.89
C ARG A 82 0.69 -5.25 11.64
N TYR A 83 0.94 -4.47 12.70
CA TYR A 83 0.95 -3.01 12.67
C TYR A 83 2.29 -2.37 13.09
N GLN A 84 3.25 -3.15 13.61
CA GLN A 84 4.63 -2.73 13.79
C GLN A 84 5.47 -2.97 12.54
#